data_AF-A0A4Z1R5L0-F1
#
_entry.id   AF-A0A4Z1R5L0-F1
#
_cell.length_a   1.000
_cell.length_b   1.000
_cell.length_c   1.000
_cell.angle_alpha   90.00
_cell.angle_beta   90.00
_cell.angle_gamma   90.00
#
_symmetry.space_group_name_H-M   'P 1'
#
loop_
_entity.id
_entity.type
_entity.pdbx_description
1 polymer ?
#
loop_
_entity_poly.entity_id
_entity_poly.type
_entity_poly.pdbx_seq_one_letter_code
_entity_poly.pdbx_strand_id
1 'polypeptide(L)'
;MQQLADTFWNLRGVYRVGGVLDIGTQMSLVRRPNGRFVVIDGCALDDAQRSALLALTGDGAQVDAVVHVHPFHTLHVEATHRLFPSARLHGTARHRRLFPSLPWSEAPMETWGGEHPFADMFDLSVPAGVDFDCPDERVHVASVLVRHRHSGIVHVDDTFNVIAAPGRLGAMLPQSSLRMHPMLARALRPERGAADAYAAWARALASHWADTRIVCAAHSAVRHLPAGGFAREVEGALERVSDTLERHRRRHG
;
A
#
# COMPACT_ATOMS: atom_id res chain seq x y z
N MET A 1 -7.95 2.25 15.50
CA MET A 1 -6.67 1.51 15.47
C MET A 1 -6.97 0.05 15.79
N GLN A 2 -6.59 -0.87 14.92
CA GLN A 2 -6.82 -2.31 15.09
C GLN A 2 -5.46 -3.03 15.13
N GLN A 3 -5.24 -3.85 16.16
CA GLN A 3 -4.11 -4.76 16.20
C GLN A 3 -4.44 -6.02 15.37
N LEU A 4 -3.66 -6.28 14.33
CA LEU A 4 -3.87 -7.42 13.41
C LEU A 4 -2.91 -8.57 13.72
N ALA A 5 -1.79 -8.28 14.37
CA ALA A 5 -0.84 -9.24 14.93
C ALA A 5 -0.09 -8.59 16.10
N ASP A 6 0.67 -9.37 16.87
CA ASP A 6 1.44 -8.91 18.04
C ASP A 6 2.36 -7.71 17.74
N THR A 7 2.78 -7.59 16.48
CA THR A 7 3.73 -6.59 15.99
C THR A 7 3.17 -5.72 14.85
N PHE A 8 1.87 -5.77 14.57
CA PHE A 8 1.28 -5.05 13.44
C PHE A 8 -0.09 -4.45 13.77
N TRP A 9 -0.25 -3.15 13.55
CA TRP A 9 -1.50 -2.41 13.69
C TRP A 9 -1.88 -1.73 12.37
N ASN A 10 -3.17 -1.67 12.09
CA ASN A 10 -3.74 -0.89 10.99
C ASN A 10 -4.64 0.21 11.55
N LEU A 11 -4.49 1.42 11.01
CA LEU A 11 -5.30 2.59 11.29
C LEU A 11 -5.98 3.00 9.99
N ARG A 12 -7.22 3.46 10.10
CA ARG A 12 -8.01 3.91 8.97
C ARG A 12 -8.54 5.31 9.25
N GLY A 13 -8.29 6.20 8.32
CA GLY A 13 -8.85 7.54 8.26
C GLY A 13 -10.07 7.57 7.34
N VAL A 14 -11.01 8.45 7.66
CA VAL A 14 -12.17 8.75 6.81
C VAL A 14 -11.76 9.79 5.79
N TYR A 15 -11.98 9.53 4.50
CA TYR A 15 -11.76 10.51 3.44
C TYR A 15 -12.94 10.47 2.46
N ARG A 16 -13.76 11.54 2.48
CA ARG A 16 -14.97 11.63 1.67
C ARG A 16 -14.74 12.41 0.38
N VAL A 17 -14.90 11.75 -0.76
CA VAL A 17 -14.99 12.41 -2.07
C VAL A 17 -16.41 12.91 -2.30
N GLY A 18 -16.56 14.18 -2.70
CA GLY A 18 -17.87 14.80 -2.95
C GLY A 18 -18.78 14.89 -1.72
N GLY A 19 -18.22 14.78 -0.50
CA GLY A 19 -18.95 14.86 0.77
C GLY A 19 -19.72 13.59 1.17
N VAL A 20 -19.81 12.57 0.31
CA VAL A 20 -20.69 11.41 0.53
C VAL A 20 -19.95 10.07 0.45
N LEU A 21 -19.02 9.91 -0.49
CA LEU A 21 -18.32 8.64 -0.69
C LEU A 21 -17.03 8.62 0.13
N ASP A 22 -17.08 7.99 1.29
CA ASP A 22 -15.86 7.68 2.06
C ASP A 22 -15.05 6.63 1.31
N ILE A 23 -13.99 7.07 0.65
CA ILE A 23 -13.00 6.16 0.08
C ILE A 23 -11.95 5.81 1.12
N GLY A 24 -11.77 6.56 2.21
CA GLY A 24 -10.87 6.21 3.32
C GLY A 24 -9.38 6.16 2.97
N THR A 25 -8.54 6.53 3.94
CA THR A 25 -7.08 6.38 3.86
C THR A 25 -6.62 5.39 4.93
N GLN A 26 -5.41 4.83 4.80
CA GLN A 26 -4.88 3.91 5.78
C GLN A 26 -3.45 4.27 6.19
N MET A 27 -3.10 3.84 7.38
CA MET A 27 -1.75 3.87 7.94
C MET A 27 -1.52 2.52 8.60
N SER A 28 -0.30 2.00 8.57
CA SER A 28 0.08 0.85 9.39
C SER A 28 1.23 1.18 10.31
N LEU A 29 1.23 0.58 11.49
CA LEU A 29 2.30 0.68 12.46
C LEU A 29 2.88 -0.72 12.66
N VAL A 30 4.19 -0.86 12.53
CA VAL A 30 4.88 -2.15 12.66
C VAL A 30 5.94 -2.03 13.74
N ARG A 31 5.91 -2.95 14.71
CA ARG A 31 6.89 -3.01 15.78
C ARG A 31 8.06 -3.90 15.37
N ARG A 32 9.26 -3.37 15.49
CA ARG A 32 10.53 -4.05 15.26
C ARG A 32 10.90 -4.96 16.44
N PRO A 33 11.78 -5.96 16.26
CA PRO A 33 12.27 -6.80 17.36
C PRO A 33 12.94 -6.01 18.50
N ASN A 34 13.57 -4.87 18.19
CA ASN A 34 14.18 -3.98 19.18
C ASN A 34 13.15 -3.11 19.95
N GLY A 35 11.86 -3.32 19.73
CA GLY A 35 10.77 -2.62 20.40
C GLY A 35 10.34 -1.29 19.75
N ARG A 36 11.14 -0.74 18.82
CA ARG A 36 10.86 0.50 18.10
C ARG A 36 9.87 0.28 16.95
N PHE A 37 9.38 1.35 16.34
CA PHE A 37 8.30 1.27 15.35
C PHE A 37 8.65 1.86 13.99
N VAL A 38 8.05 1.29 12.94
CA VAL A 38 8.01 1.87 11.60
C VAL A 38 6.56 2.16 11.24
N VAL A 39 6.30 3.38 10.77
CA VAL A 39 5.00 3.80 10.26
C VAL A 39 5.01 3.64 8.74
N ILE A 40 3.99 2.99 8.19
CA ILE A 40 3.74 2.84 6.75
C ILE A 40 2.56 3.73 6.38
N ASP A 41 2.85 4.71 5.53
CA ASP A 41 1.96 5.76 5.05
C ASP A 41 1.28 6.62 6.12
N GLY A 42 0.36 7.48 5.69
CA GLY A 42 -0.34 8.45 6.53
C GLY A 42 -1.83 8.48 6.27
N CYS A 43 -2.63 8.61 7.34
CA CYS A 43 -4.07 8.83 7.26
C CYS A 43 -4.50 9.92 8.24
N ALA A 44 -5.71 10.45 8.05
CA ALA A 44 -6.37 11.24 9.09
C ALA A 44 -6.60 10.34 10.32
N LEU A 45 -6.30 10.86 11.50
CA LEU A 45 -6.51 10.18 12.78
C LEU A 45 -7.59 10.92 13.57
N ASP A 46 -8.56 10.17 14.10
CA ASP A 46 -9.42 10.70 15.17
C ASP A 46 -8.65 10.79 16.50
N ASP A 47 -9.22 11.48 17.49
CA ASP A 47 -8.57 11.70 18.77
C ASP A 47 -8.22 10.39 19.50
N ALA A 48 -9.10 9.39 19.42
CA ALA A 48 -8.87 8.09 20.08
C ALA A 48 -7.73 7.32 19.40
N GLN A 49 -7.69 7.32 18.07
CA GLN A 49 -6.61 6.74 17.27
C GLN A 49 -5.28 7.45 17.55
N ARG A 50 -5.28 8.78 17.58
CA ARG A 50 -4.09 9.59 17.86
C ARG A 50 -3.55 9.30 19.26
N SER A 51 -4.41 9.32 20.28
CA SER A 51 -4.02 9.02 21.66
C SER A 51 -3.47 7.60 21.82
N ALA A 52 -4.11 6.61 21.20
CA ALA A 52 -3.64 5.22 21.25
C ALA A 52 -2.29 5.04 20.54
N LEU A 53 -2.10 5.67 19.38
CA LEU A 53 -0.87 5.63 18.62
C LEU A 53 0.30 6.28 19.39
N LEU A 54 0.08 7.46 19.97
CA LEU A 54 1.10 8.17 20.75
C LEU A 54 1.44 7.43 22.04
N ALA A 55 0.44 6.93 22.77
CA ALA A 55 0.68 6.12 23.97
C ALA A 55 1.53 4.87 23.67
N LEU A 56 1.24 4.18 22.55
CA LEU A 56 1.98 2.99 22.13
C LEU A 56 3.43 3.30 21.71
N THR A 57 3.66 4.48 21.13
CA THR A 57 4.95 4.87 20.55
C THR A 57 5.79 5.78 21.46
N GLY A 58 5.42 5.93 22.73
CA GLY A 58 6.08 6.86 23.66
C GLY A 58 6.06 8.28 23.14
N ASP A 59 4.87 8.78 22.83
CA ASP A 59 4.62 10.08 22.20
C ASP A 59 5.39 10.28 20.89
N GLY A 60 5.55 9.21 20.12
CA GLY A 60 6.27 9.20 18.85
C GLY A 60 7.79 9.02 18.96
N ALA A 61 8.38 9.10 20.16
CA ALA A 61 9.83 8.98 20.35
C ALA A 61 10.39 7.60 19.97
N GLN A 62 9.55 6.56 19.99
CA GLN A 62 9.92 5.19 19.61
C GLN A 62 9.71 4.90 18.12
N VAL A 63 9.23 5.86 17.32
CA VAL A 63 9.13 5.72 15.86
C VAL A 63 10.51 5.97 15.25
N ASP A 64 11.10 4.92 14.68
CA ASP A 64 12.37 4.98 13.96
C ASP A 64 12.23 5.64 12.59
N ALA A 65 11.15 5.30 11.90
CA ALA A 65 10.97 5.69 10.52
C ALA A 65 9.50 5.80 10.13
N VAL A 66 9.26 6.67 9.15
CA VAL A 66 8.02 6.78 8.39
C VAL A 66 8.36 6.46 6.94
N VAL A 67 7.60 5.56 6.32
CA VAL A 67 7.77 5.15 4.93
C VAL A 67 6.49 5.44 4.13
N HIS A 68 6.56 6.27 3.10
CA HIS A 68 5.43 6.59 2.21
C HIS A 68 5.52 5.79 0.91
N VAL A 69 4.58 4.88 0.69
CA VAL A 69 4.76 3.82 -0.32
C VAL A 69 3.95 4.04 -1.59
N HIS A 70 2.84 4.77 -1.54
CA HIS A 70 2.10 5.14 -2.73
C HIS A 70 2.42 6.58 -3.21
N PRO A 71 2.97 6.78 -4.43
CA PRO A 71 3.34 8.12 -4.93
C PRO A 71 2.22 9.17 -4.92
N PHE A 72 0.96 8.76 -4.93
CA PHE A 72 -0.19 9.67 -4.98
C PHE A 72 -0.85 9.89 -3.61
N HIS A 73 -0.39 9.20 -2.55
CA HIS A 73 -0.92 9.37 -1.19
C HIS A 73 -0.18 10.49 -0.46
N THR A 74 -0.37 11.71 -0.96
CA THR A 74 0.43 12.88 -0.55
C THR A 74 -0.22 13.72 0.55
N LEU A 75 -1.54 13.60 0.73
CA LEU A 75 -2.35 14.45 1.61
C LEU A 75 -1.85 14.49 3.06
N HIS A 76 -1.35 13.36 3.56
CA HIS A 76 -0.99 13.19 4.97
C HIS A 76 0.52 13.19 5.23
N VAL A 77 1.35 13.45 4.22
CA VAL A 77 2.82 13.37 4.34
C VAL A 77 3.34 14.36 5.39
N GLU A 78 3.04 15.65 5.25
CA GLU A 78 3.51 16.65 6.21
C GLU A 78 2.89 16.47 7.59
N ALA A 79 1.62 16.07 7.67
CA ALA A 79 0.93 15.84 8.94
C ALA A 79 1.57 14.67 9.70
N THR A 80 1.93 13.60 8.99
CA THR A 80 2.62 12.44 9.55
C THR A 80 4.03 12.82 10.00
N HIS A 81 4.75 13.64 9.22
CA HIS A 81 6.06 14.15 9.65
C HIS A 81 5.96 15.04 10.90
N ARG A 82 4.95 15.92 11.01
CA ARG A 82 4.71 16.70 12.24
C ARG A 82 4.38 15.83 13.44
N LEU A 83 3.74 14.68 13.23
CA LEU A 83 3.43 13.73 14.29
C LEU A 83 4.67 12.98 14.78
N PHE A 84 5.64 12.72 13.88
CA PHE A 84 6.88 11.99 14.16
C PHE A 84 8.11 12.74 13.62
N PRO A 85 8.44 13.94 14.15
CA PRO A 85 9.43 14.83 13.55
C PRO A 85 10.86 14.27 13.61
N SER A 86 11.14 13.38 14.57
CA SER A 86 12.45 12.74 14.74
C SER A 86 12.62 11.45 13.95
N ALA A 87 11.55 10.91 13.35
CA ALA A 87 11.61 9.68 12.58
C ALA A 87 12.32 9.91 11.25
N ARG A 88 13.12 8.94 10.81
CA ARG A 88 13.70 8.97 9.46
C ARG A 88 12.57 8.90 8.44
N LEU A 89 12.56 9.86 7.51
CA LEU A 89 11.50 9.96 6.52
C LEU A 89 11.96 9.33 5.20
N HIS A 90 11.18 8.37 4.71
CA HIS A 90 11.38 7.71 3.43
C HIS A 90 10.12 7.86 2.58
N GLY A 91 10.30 8.00 1.28
CA GLY A 91 9.19 8.11 0.35
C GLY A 91 9.66 7.96 -1.08
N THR A 92 8.69 7.88 -1.98
CA THR A 92 8.93 7.77 -3.42
C THR A 92 9.53 9.04 -4.04
N ALA A 93 10.01 8.95 -5.28
CA ALA A 93 10.53 10.09 -6.01
C ALA A 93 9.49 11.24 -6.12
N ARG A 94 8.21 10.89 -6.27
CA ARG A 94 7.11 11.86 -6.29
C ARG A 94 6.96 12.63 -4.98
N HIS A 95 6.99 11.94 -3.84
CA HIS A 95 6.91 12.60 -2.53
C HIS A 95 8.04 13.63 -2.36
N ARG A 96 9.25 13.24 -2.75
CA ARG A 96 10.45 14.09 -2.65
C ARG A 96 10.35 15.32 -3.53
N ARG A 97 9.77 15.18 -4.73
CA ARG A 97 9.52 16.30 -5.64
C ARG A 97 8.46 17.26 -5.12
N LEU A 98 7.39 16.74 -4.51
CA LEU A 98 6.27 17.56 -4.02
C LEU A 98 6.56 18.23 -2.67
N PHE A 99 7.39 17.61 -1.83
CA PHE A 99 7.73 18.09 -0.50
C PHE A 99 9.25 18.24 -0.32
N PRO A 100 9.94 19.06 -1.13
CA PRO A 100 11.40 19.12 -1.14
C PRO A 100 12.01 19.67 0.16
N SER A 101 11.20 20.33 1.00
CA SER A 101 11.61 20.86 2.31
C SER A 101 11.66 19.79 3.41
N LEU A 102 11.06 18.61 3.21
CA LEU A 102 11.07 17.55 4.21
C LEU A 102 12.41 16.78 4.21
N PRO A 103 12.83 16.23 5.36
CA PRO A 103 14.14 15.59 5.52
C PRO A 103 14.16 14.15 4.96
N TRP A 104 13.98 14.01 3.65
CA TRP A 104 13.96 12.71 2.98
C TRP A 104 15.32 12.00 3.06
N SER A 105 15.29 10.70 3.31
CA SER A 105 16.47 9.83 3.18
C SER A 105 16.92 9.65 1.73
N GLU A 106 18.17 9.22 1.49
CA GLU A 106 18.84 9.36 0.19
C GLU A 106 18.15 8.73 -1.03
N ALA A 107 17.68 7.47 -0.96
CA ALA A 107 17.12 6.78 -2.13
C ALA A 107 15.59 6.69 -2.10
N PRO A 108 14.88 6.96 -3.22
CA PRO A 108 13.45 6.68 -3.36
C PRO A 108 13.12 5.22 -3.08
N MET A 109 11.98 4.97 -2.45
CA MET A 109 11.61 3.61 -2.04
C MET A 109 11.44 2.63 -3.20
N GLU A 110 10.90 3.09 -4.33
CA GLU A 110 10.68 2.28 -5.52
C GLU A 110 11.97 1.84 -6.22
N THR A 111 13.11 2.40 -5.85
CA THR A 111 14.43 2.00 -6.37
C THR A 111 15.20 1.10 -5.40
N TRP A 112 14.61 0.74 -4.26
CA TRP A 112 15.26 -0.11 -3.28
C TRP A 112 15.42 -1.55 -3.78
N GLY A 113 16.64 -2.08 -3.64
CA GLY A 113 16.95 -3.49 -3.90
C GLY A 113 16.80 -4.36 -2.65
N GLY A 114 17.37 -5.57 -2.68
CA GLY A 114 17.27 -6.54 -1.59
C GLY A 114 17.92 -6.12 -0.26
N GLU A 115 18.88 -5.18 -0.27
CA GLU A 115 19.61 -4.72 0.92
C GLU A 115 19.10 -3.37 1.47
N HIS A 116 17.80 -3.10 1.33
CA HIS A 116 17.20 -1.85 1.78
C HIS A 116 17.20 -1.69 3.32
N PRO A 117 17.00 -0.48 3.88
CA PRO A 117 17.16 -0.20 5.32
C PRO A 117 16.26 -1.01 6.28
N PHE A 118 15.28 -1.74 5.75
CA PHE A 118 14.30 -2.52 6.49
C PHE A 118 14.23 -3.98 5.99
N ALA A 119 15.27 -4.47 5.32
CA ALA A 119 15.30 -5.81 4.74
C ALA A 119 15.18 -6.91 5.79
N ASP A 120 15.50 -6.61 7.06
CA ASP A 120 15.31 -7.47 8.22
C ASP A 120 13.83 -7.73 8.55
N MET A 121 12.93 -6.80 8.20
CA MET A 121 11.52 -6.86 8.60
C MET A 121 10.51 -6.83 7.45
N PHE A 122 10.88 -6.30 6.29
CA PHE A 122 10.00 -6.20 5.13
C PHE A 122 10.50 -6.99 3.93
N ASP A 123 9.55 -7.57 3.21
CA ASP A 123 9.68 -7.87 1.80
C ASP A 123 8.96 -6.77 1.02
N LEU A 124 9.60 -6.27 -0.04
CA LEU A 124 9.04 -5.21 -0.89
C LEU A 124 8.75 -5.74 -2.29
N SER A 125 7.73 -5.21 -2.94
CA SER A 125 7.46 -5.48 -4.35
C SER A 125 6.91 -4.25 -5.06
N VAL A 126 7.37 -3.99 -6.28
CA VAL A 126 6.92 -2.87 -7.10
C VAL A 126 6.33 -3.44 -8.40
N PRO A 127 5.11 -3.03 -8.81
CA PRO A 127 4.51 -3.49 -10.06
C PRO A 127 5.39 -3.17 -11.27
N ALA A 128 5.66 -4.18 -12.11
CA ALA A 128 6.39 -4.01 -13.35
C ALA A 128 5.44 -3.70 -14.52
N GLY A 129 5.96 -3.07 -15.59
CA GLY A 129 5.19 -2.84 -16.82
C GLY A 129 4.16 -1.71 -16.75
N VAL A 130 4.10 -0.97 -15.63
CA VAL A 130 3.24 0.21 -15.46
C VAL A 130 4.09 1.43 -15.10
N ASP A 131 3.56 2.62 -15.37
CA ASP A 131 4.11 3.86 -14.87
C ASP A 131 3.87 3.94 -13.35
N PHE A 132 4.96 3.95 -12.58
CA PHE A 132 4.90 4.06 -11.12
C PHE A 132 4.42 5.45 -10.67
N ASP A 133 5.00 6.50 -11.25
CA ASP A 133 4.55 7.89 -11.16
C ASP A 133 3.98 8.30 -12.53
N CYS A 134 2.69 8.00 -12.75
CA CYS A 134 2.03 8.31 -14.03
C CYS A 134 1.88 9.83 -14.21
N PRO A 135 2.20 10.39 -15.39
CA PRO A 135 2.01 11.82 -15.67
C PRO A 135 0.54 12.28 -15.56
N ASP A 136 -0.42 11.40 -15.84
CA ASP A 136 -1.84 11.69 -15.57
C ASP A 136 -2.15 11.39 -14.10
N GLU A 137 -2.34 12.45 -13.31
CA GLU A 137 -2.56 12.34 -11.86
C GLU A 137 -3.80 11.54 -11.46
N ARG A 138 -4.72 11.29 -12.39
CA ARG A 138 -5.88 10.43 -12.15
C ARG A 138 -5.51 8.95 -12.13
N VAL A 139 -4.33 8.58 -12.64
CA VAL A 139 -3.87 7.20 -12.79
C VAL A 139 -2.85 6.85 -11.70
N HIS A 140 -3.34 6.30 -10.58
CA HIS A 140 -2.55 5.93 -9.40
C HIS A 140 -2.58 4.41 -9.18
N VAL A 141 -2.03 3.65 -10.14
CA VAL A 141 -2.13 2.18 -10.12
C VAL A 141 -1.08 1.52 -9.23
N ALA A 142 0.09 2.14 -9.08
CA ALA A 142 1.25 1.49 -8.50
C ALA A 142 1.66 2.13 -7.17
N SER A 143 1.96 1.28 -6.20
CA SER A 143 2.66 1.61 -4.96
C SER A 143 3.77 0.59 -4.70
N VAL A 144 4.67 0.88 -3.75
CA VAL A 144 5.56 -0.14 -3.20
C VAL A 144 4.74 -1.00 -2.24
N LEU A 145 4.52 -2.27 -2.58
CA LEU A 145 3.85 -3.20 -1.67
C LEU A 145 4.82 -3.59 -0.56
N VAL A 146 4.33 -3.60 0.68
CA VAL A 146 5.12 -3.95 1.86
C VAL A 146 4.52 -5.16 2.53
N ARG A 147 5.28 -6.25 2.61
CA ARG A 147 4.92 -7.43 3.41
C ARG A 147 5.77 -7.47 4.67
N HIS A 148 5.13 -7.51 5.83
CA HIS A 148 5.82 -7.71 7.10
C HIS A 148 6.23 -9.18 7.25
N ARG A 149 7.54 -9.46 7.29
CA ARG A 149 8.10 -10.82 7.29
C ARG A 149 7.57 -11.67 8.44
N HIS A 150 7.47 -11.10 9.64
CA HIS A 150 7.09 -11.86 10.84
C HIS A 150 5.60 -12.22 10.88
N SER A 151 4.71 -11.29 10.53
CA SER A 151 3.26 -11.56 10.56
C SER A 151 2.67 -12.02 9.23
N GLY A 152 3.43 -11.92 8.13
CA GLY A 152 2.94 -12.20 6.78
C GLY A 152 1.85 -11.22 6.28
N ILE A 153 1.63 -10.10 6.98
CA ILE A 153 0.61 -9.11 6.64
C ILE A 153 1.14 -8.23 5.52
N VAL A 154 0.31 -7.99 4.50
CA VAL A 154 0.64 -7.11 3.37
C VAL A 154 -0.07 -5.77 3.53
N HIS A 155 0.68 -4.68 3.48
CA HIS A 155 0.18 -3.35 3.22
C HIS A 155 0.25 -3.10 1.71
N VAL A 156 -0.92 -2.86 1.12
CA VAL A 156 -1.04 -2.50 -0.30
C VAL A 156 -2.05 -1.37 -0.41
N ASP A 157 -1.73 -0.36 -1.21
CA ASP A 157 -2.69 0.68 -1.48
C ASP A 157 -3.49 0.34 -2.75
N ASP A 158 -3.57 1.26 -3.69
CA ASP A 158 -4.52 1.18 -4.80
C ASP A 158 -4.14 0.13 -5.85
N THR A 159 -2.94 -0.46 -5.74
CA THR A 159 -2.50 -1.57 -6.59
C THR A 159 -3.41 -2.78 -6.48
N PHE A 160 -3.88 -3.11 -5.27
CA PHE A 160 -4.93 -4.10 -5.05
C PHE A 160 -6.09 -3.47 -4.31
N ASN A 161 -7.23 -3.40 -4.99
CA ASN A 161 -8.45 -2.88 -4.42
C ASN A 161 -9.28 -4.01 -3.83
N VAL A 162 -9.86 -3.72 -2.67
CA VAL A 162 -10.98 -4.46 -2.10
C VAL A 162 -12.16 -3.52 -2.16
N ILE A 163 -13.33 -4.01 -2.56
CA ILE A 163 -14.58 -3.26 -2.49
C ILE A 163 -15.42 -3.85 -1.36
N ALA A 164 -15.77 -3.01 -0.39
CA ALA A 164 -16.79 -3.27 0.62
C ALA A 164 -18.06 -2.48 0.27
N ALA A 165 -19.24 -3.02 0.61
CA ALA A 165 -20.47 -2.26 0.46
C ALA A 165 -20.49 -1.06 1.44
N PRO A 166 -21.02 0.11 1.05
CA PRO A 166 -21.03 1.28 1.91
C PRO A 166 -21.99 1.14 3.10
N GLY A 167 -21.73 1.91 4.16
CA GLY A 167 -22.63 2.06 5.31
C GLY A 167 -22.71 0.83 6.23
N ARG A 168 -23.73 0.80 7.11
CA ARG A 168 -23.90 -0.26 8.12
C ARG A 168 -24.12 -1.65 7.50
N LEU A 169 -24.64 -1.72 6.28
CA LEU A 169 -24.77 -2.96 5.49
C LEU A 169 -23.39 -3.55 5.11
N GLY A 170 -22.37 -2.72 4.92
CA GLY A 170 -21.00 -3.15 4.66
C GLY A 170 -20.39 -4.03 5.74
N ALA A 171 -20.82 -3.86 6.99
CA ALA A 171 -20.35 -4.69 8.10
C ALA A 171 -20.89 -6.14 8.04
N MET A 172 -21.97 -6.38 7.29
CA MET A 172 -22.63 -7.68 7.19
C MET A 172 -22.48 -8.33 5.81
N LEU A 173 -22.08 -7.57 4.78
CA LEU A 173 -21.90 -8.07 3.42
C LEU A 173 -20.46 -8.53 3.18
N PRO A 174 -20.28 -9.66 2.45
CA PRO A 174 -18.95 -10.16 2.15
C PRO A 174 -18.17 -9.14 1.31
N GLN A 175 -16.93 -8.88 1.73
CA GLN A 175 -15.95 -8.12 0.94
C GLN A 175 -15.73 -8.82 -0.41
N SER A 176 -15.49 -8.03 -1.46
CA SER A 176 -15.01 -8.60 -2.71
C SER A 176 -13.59 -9.18 -2.57
N SER A 177 -13.25 -10.12 -3.46
CA SER A 177 -11.85 -10.58 -3.61
C SER A 177 -10.95 -9.42 -4.06
N LEU A 178 -9.63 -9.58 -3.90
CA LEU A 178 -8.65 -8.65 -4.48
C LEU A 178 -8.93 -8.40 -5.98
N ARG A 179 -8.74 -7.14 -6.39
CA ARG A 179 -8.88 -6.67 -7.78
C ARG A 179 -7.71 -5.78 -8.16
N MET A 180 -7.27 -5.86 -9.41
CA MET A 180 -6.35 -4.87 -9.97
C MET A 180 -7.03 -3.51 -10.10
N HIS A 181 -6.23 -2.44 -10.14
CA HIS A 181 -6.76 -1.10 -10.29
C HIS A 181 -7.58 -0.91 -11.59
N PRO A 182 -8.77 -0.27 -11.55
CA PRO A 182 -9.62 -0.09 -12.73
C PRO A 182 -8.95 0.68 -13.88
N MET A 183 -8.02 1.58 -13.55
CA MET A 183 -7.25 2.36 -14.55
C MET A 183 -5.99 1.65 -15.07
N LEU A 184 -5.81 0.34 -14.83
CA LEU A 184 -4.63 -0.41 -15.29
C LEU A 184 -4.32 -0.19 -16.77
N ALA A 185 -5.34 -0.18 -17.63
CA ALA A 185 -5.18 0.03 -19.07
C ALA A 185 -4.42 1.33 -19.42
N ARG A 186 -4.55 2.36 -18.57
CA ARG A 186 -3.93 3.68 -18.74
C ARG A 186 -2.57 3.78 -18.07
N ALA A 187 -2.28 2.90 -17.12
CA ALA A 187 -1.00 2.86 -16.41
C ALA A 187 0.04 1.99 -17.11
N LEU A 188 -0.39 1.02 -17.93
CA LEU A 188 0.54 0.20 -18.72
C LEU A 188 1.40 1.10 -19.60
N ARG A 189 2.73 0.94 -19.51
CA ARG A 189 3.66 1.71 -20.33
C ARG A 189 3.37 1.44 -21.81
N PRO A 190 3.42 2.45 -22.70
CA PRO A 190 3.05 2.30 -24.11
C PRO A 190 4.16 1.61 -24.93
N GLU A 191 4.68 0.49 -24.44
CA GLU A 191 5.82 -0.24 -24.98
C GLU A 191 5.56 -1.76 -25.03
N ARG A 192 6.29 -2.42 -25.93
CA ARG A 192 6.31 -3.89 -26.06
C ARG A 192 6.67 -4.56 -24.74
N GLY A 193 5.93 -5.60 -24.37
CA GLY A 193 6.20 -6.42 -23.18
C GLY A 193 5.73 -5.83 -21.84
N ALA A 194 5.19 -4.61 -21.79
CA ALA A 194 4.68 -4.01 -20.55
C ALA A 194 3.57 -4.86 -19.89
N ALA A 195 2.60 -5.33 -20.69
CA ALA A 195 1.55 -6.21 -20.21
C ALA A 195 2.09 -7.56 -19.68
N ASP A 196 3.14 -8.09 -20.29
CA ASP A 196 3.77 -9.35 -19.88
C ASP A 196 4.59 -9.19 -18.61
N ALA A 197 5.32 -8.07 -18.47
CA ALA A 197 6.02 -7.72 -17.25
C ALA A 197 5.05 -7.59 -16.06
N TYR A 198 3.90 -6.93 -16.27
CA TYR A 198 2.85 -6.83 -15.24
C TYR A 198 2.28 -8.20 -14.85
N ALA A 199 1.95 -9.04 -15.84
CA ALA A 199 1.43 -10.38 -15.58
C ALA A 199 2.46 -11.28 -14.88
N ALA A 200 3.73 -11.21 -15.29
CA ALA A 200 4.82 -11.96 -14.66
C ALA A 200 5.05 -11.50 -13.22
N TRP A 201 5.07 -10.19 -12.97
CA TRP A 201 5.14 -9.62 -11.63
C TRP A 201 4.01 -10.14 -10.73
N ALA A 202 2.76 -10.07 -11.19
CA ALA A 202 1.61 -10.49 -10.38
C ALA A 202 1.65 -11.99 -10.04
N ARG A 203 2.05 -12.84 -10.99
CA ARG A 203 2.22 -14.29 -10.74
C ARG A 203 3.38 -14.58 -9.79
N ALA A 204 4.51 -13.90 -9.94
CA ALA A 204 5.64 -14.05 -9.03
C ALA A 204 5.25 -13.61 -7.61
N LEU A 205 4.51 -12.51 -7.47
CA LEU A 205 3.98 -12.05 -6.19
C LEU A 205 3.02 -13.06 -5.56
N ALA A 206 2.07 -13.58 -6.34
CA ALA A 206 1.12 -14.60 -5.91
C ALA A 206 1.84 -15.84 -5.36
N SER A 207 2.92 -16.27 -6.01
CA SER A 207 3.74 -17.40 -5.59
C SER A 207 4.57 -17.08 -4.33
N HIS A 208 5.35 -16.00 -4.34
CA HIS A 208 6.26 -15.67 -3.25
C HIS A 208 5.55 -15.31 -1.95
N TRP A 209 4.36 -14.71 -2.02
CA TRP A 209 3.58 -14.27 -0.86
C TRP A 209 2.32 -15.13 -0.64
N ALA A 210 2.31 -16.37 -1.14
CA ALA A 210 1.14 -17.26 -1.15
C ALA A 210 0.54 -17.56 0.24
N ASP A 211 1.37 -17.51 1.28
CA ASP A 211 1.00 -17.74 2.68
C ASP A 211 0.33 -16.52 3.34
N THR A 212 0.28 -15.36 2.67
CA THR A 212 -0.35 -14.13 3.18
C THR A 212 -1.81 -14.38 3.55
N ARG A 213 -2.15 -14.01 4.79
CA ARG A 213 -3.49 -14.20 5.38
C ARG A 213 -4.27 -12.92 5.57
N ILE A 214 -3.59 -11.77 5.59
CA ILE A 214 -4.20 -10.46 5.83
C ILE A 214 -3.60 -9.46 4.86
N VAL A 215 -4.47 -8.74 4.16
CA VAL A 215 -4.10 -7.67 3.23
C VAL A 215 -4.79 -6.39 3.68
N CYS A 216 -4.01 -5.38 4.03
CA CYS A 216 -4.47 -4.03 4.30
C CYS A 216 -4.51 -3.28 2.97
N ALA A 217 -5.65 -3.32 2.30
CA ALA A 217 -5.89 -2.62 1.04
C ALA A 217 -6.31 -1.15 1.28
N ALA A 218 -5.89 -0.26 0.40
CA ALA A 218 -6.48 1.07 0.33
C ALA A 218 -7.95 0.95 -0.11
N HIS A 219 -8.70 1.96 0.27
CA HIS A 219 -10.05 2.19 -0.20
C HIS A 219 -11.18 1.21 0.12
N SER A 220 -11.07 0.33 1.12
CA SER A 220 -12.27 -0.28 1.73
C SER A 220 -12.04 -0.95 3.06
N ALA A 221 -11.08 -1.87 3.18
CA ALA A 221 -11.03 -2.73 4.37
C ALA A 221 -9.74 -3.55 4.50
N VAL A 222 -9.56 -4.13 5.69
CA VAL A 222 -8.64 -5.25 5.93
C VAL A 222 -9.28 -6.53 5.38
N ARG A 223 -8.62 -7.18 4.43
CA ARG A 223 -9.05 -8.42 3.80
C ARG A 223 -8.41 -9.61 4.51
N HIS A 224 -9.24 -10.46 5.11
CA HIS A 224 -8.82 -11.73 5.69
C HIS A 224 -8.99 -12.87 4.67
N LEU A 225 -7.92 -13.62 4.46
CA LEU A 225 -7.84 -14.66 3.44
C LEU A 225 -7.72 -16.04 4.10
N PRO A 226 -8.26 -17.11 3.50
CA PRO A 226 -7.95 -18.50 3.83
C PRO A 226 -6.51 -18.88 3.40
N ALA A 227 -6.05 -20.10 3.73
CA ALA A 227 -4.72 -20.57 3.33
C ALA A 227 -4.62 -20.61 1.80
N GLY A 228 -3.49 -20.13 1.26
CA GLY A 228 -3.31 -19.93 -0.18
C GLY A 228 -4.27 -18.92 -0.80
N GLY A 229 -5.04 -18.17 0.01
CA GLY A 229 -6.05 -17.23 -0.48
C GLY A 229 -5.44 -16.05 -1.22
N PHE A 230 -4.24 -15.60 -0.82
CA PHE A 230 -3.56 -14.51 -1.50
C PHE A 230 -3.21 -14.88 -2.94
N ALA A 231 -2.55 -16.03 -3.15
CA ALA A 231 -2.20 -16.52 -4.48
C ALA A 231 -3.45 -16.62 -5.38
N ARG A 232 -4.51 -17.28 -4.88
CA ARG A 232 -5.77 -17.43 -5.63
C ARG A 232 -6.42 -16.10 -6.00
N GLU A 233 -6.47 -15.14 -5.06
CA GLU A 233 -7.12 -13.86 -5.32
C GLU A 233 -6.29 -12.95 -6.24
N VAL A 234 -4.95 -12.98 -6.16
CA VAL A 234 -4.08 -12.24 -7.09
C VAL A 234 -4.15 -12.83 -8.50
N GLU A 235 -4.11 -14.16 -8.64
CA GLU A 235 -4.28 -14.82 -9.95
C GLU A 235 -5.66 -14.55 -10.54
N GLY A 236 -6.72 -14.65 -9.73
CA GLY A 236 -8.08 -14.30 -10.17
C GLY A 236 -8.23 -12.81 -10.51
N ALA A 237 -7.52 -11.91 -9.82
CA ALA A 237 -7.46 -10.49 -10.18
C ALA A 237 -6.78 -10.28 -11.54
N LEU A 238 -5.69 -11.01 -11.81
CA LEU A 238 -4.97 -10.98 -13.08
C LEU A 238 -5.82 -11.52 -14.24
N GLU A 239 -6.54 -12.61 -14.02
CA GLU A 239 -7.45 -13.19 -15.02
C GLU A 239 -8.54 -12.20 -15.43
N ARG A 240 -9.12 -11.46 -14.48
CA ARG A 240 -10.16 -10.44 -14.77
C ARG A 240 -9.67 -9.27 -15.62
N VAL A 241 -8.37 -9.00 -15.63
CA VAL A 241 -7.79 -7.95 -16.49
C VAL A 241 -7.11 -8.51 -17.74
N SER A 242 -7.24 -9.81 -18.01
CA SER A 242 -6.61 -10.48 -19.16
C SER A 242 -6.94 -9.79 -20.49
N ASP A 243 -8.19 -9.43 -20.74
CA ASP A 243 -8.60 -8.69 -21.94
C ASP A 243 -7.93 -7.32 -22.06
N THR A 244 -7.70 -6.64 -20.94
CA THR A 244 -6.98 -5.36 -20.91
C THR A 244 -5.52 -5.55 -21.30
N LEU A 245 -4.87 -6.59 -20.76
CA LEU A 245 -3.50 -6.94 -21.10
C LEU A 245 -3.38 -7.36 -22.57
N GLU A 246 -4.33 -8.14 -23.08
CA GLU A 246 -4.35 -8.61 -24.46
C GLU A 246 -4.57 -7.47 -25.46
N ARG A 247 -5.48 -6.54 -25.17
CA ARG A 247 -5.63 -5.32 -25.97
C ARG A 247 -4.36 -4.49 -26.01
N HIS A 248 -3.64 -4.41 -24.88
CA HIS A 248 -2.36 -3.70 -24.83
C HIS A 248 -1.31 -4.39 -25.70
N ARG A 249 -1.14 -5.72 -25.60
CA ARG A 249 -0.24 -6.50 -26.48
C ARG A 249 -0.52 -6.24 -27.95
N ARG A 250 -1.79 -6.34 -28.38
CA ARG A 250 -2.18 -6.09 -29.78
C ARG A 250 -1.82 -4.71 -30.28
N ARG A 251 -1.80 -3.71 -29.39
CA ARG A 251 -1.52 -2.32 -29.72
C ARG A 251 -0.02 -2.00 -29.72
N HIS A 252 0.76 -2.61 -28.83
CA HIS A 252 2.15 -2.21 -28.55
C HIS A 252 3.21 -3.27 -28.88
N GLY A 253 2.80 -4.48 -29.27
CA GLY A 253 3.69 -5.59 -29.65
C GLY A 253 3.89 -6.57 -28.52
#